data_AF-A0A5C8C625-F1
#
_entry.id   AF-A0A5C8C625-F1
#
_cell.length_a   1.000
_cell.length_b   1.000
_cell.length_c   1.000
_cell.angle_alpha   90.00
_cell.angle_beta   90.00
_cell.angle_gamma   90.00
#
_symmetry.space_group_name_H-M   'P 1'
#
loop_
_entity.id
_entity.type
_entity.pdbx_description
1 polymer ?
#
loop_
_entity_poly.entity_id
_entity_poly.type
_entity_poly.pdbx_seq_one_letter_code
_entity_poly.pdbx_strand_id
1 'polypeptide(L)'
;TVGDAYDNALAETTIGLFKTECVRADSPFRRGPLRNVSDVEHITADWVDWFNNDRLMHRLGRVPPVEAEAAYYAAQRSNETVGTQ
;
A
#
# COMPACT_ATOMS: atom_id res chain seq x y z
N THR A 1 13.31 -20.21 -3.96
CA THR A 1 12.06 -20.63 -3.28
C THR A 1 11.85 -19.65 -2.15
N VAL A 2 10.80 -18.83 -2.06
CA VAL A 2 9.53 -18.73 -2.78
C VAL A 2 9.22 -17.23 -2.91
N GLY A 3 8.92 -16.83 -4.14
CA GLY A 3 8.15 -15.66 -4.52
C GLY A 3 7.41 -16.17 -5.76
N ASP A 4 6.20 -16.67 -5.56
CA ASP A 4 5.43 -17.33 -6.62
C ASP A 4 5.01 -16.29 -7.67
N ALA A 5 4.52 -16.74 -8.83
CA ALA A 5 3.94 -15.87 -9.85
C ALA A 5 2.89 -14.91 -9.25
N TYR A 6 2.19 -15.31 -8.19
CA TYR A 6 1.23 -14.47 -7.47
C TYR A 6 1.87 -13.28 -6.74
N ASP A 7 2.99 -13.48 -6.04
CA ASP A 7 3.68 -12.39 -5.34
C ASP A 7 4.23 -11.37 -6.34
N ASN A 8 4.79 -11.85 -7.45
CA ASN A 8 5.27 -10.99 -8.53
C ASN A 8 4.13 -10.22 -9.18
N ALA A 9 3.00 -10.87 -9.49
CA ALA A 9 1.84 -10.20 -10.07
C ALA A 9 1.26 -9.12 -9.13
N LEU A 10 1.28 -9.36 -7.81
CA LEU A 10 0.87 -8.36 -6.82
C LEU A 10 1.84 -7.17 -6.80
N ALA A 11 3.14 -7.42 -6.78
CA ALA A 11 4.16 -6.38 -6.83
C ALA A 11 4.07 -5.56 -8.12
N GLU A 12 3.91 -6.22 -9.27
CA GLU A 12 3.73 -5.61 -10.60
C GLU A 12 2.47 -4.74 -10.66
N THR A 13 1.37 -5.20 -10.07
CA THR A 13 0.13 -4.41 -9.98
C THR A 13 0.36 -3.17 -9.13
N THR A 14 1.05 -3.31 -7.99
CA THR A 14 1.30 -2.22 -7.06
C THR A 14 2.23 -1.17 -7.67
N ILE A 15 3.29 -1.57 -8.37
CA ILE A 15 4.18 -0.63 -9.05
C ILE A 15 3.50 0.07 -10.23
N GLY A 16 2.60 -0.61 -10.95
CA GLY A 16 1.79 0.00 -12.01
C GLY A 16 0.87 1.10 -11.45
N LEU A 17 0.26 0.83 -10.30
CA LEU A 17 -0.59 1.76 -9.57
C LEU A 17 0.20 2.97 -9.07
N PHE A 18 1.36 2.75 -8.45
CA PHE A 18 2.27 3.80 -8.01
C PHE A 18 2.68 4.73 -9.17
N LYS A 19 3.08 4.16 -10.31
CA LYS A 19 3.45 4.98 -11.48
C LYS A 19 2.28 5.83 -12.00
N THR A 20 1.06 5.30 -11.92
CA THR A 20 -0.16 5.98 -12.40
C THR A 20 -0.64 7.07 -11.46
N GLU A 21 -0.64 6.81 -10.15
CA GLU A 21 -1.20 7.72 -9.14
C GLU A 21 -0.17 8.70 -8.59
N CYS A 22 1.07 8.25 -8.37
CA CYS A 22 2.11 9.07 -7.74
C CYS A 22 2.98 9.81 -8.77
N VAL A 23 3.45 9.11 -9.80
CA VAL A 23 4.50 9.63 -10.71
C VAL A 23 3.96 10.38 -11.93
N ARG A 24 2.73 10.06 -12.38
CA ARG A 24 2.13 10.64 -13.59
C ARG A 24 2.06 12.17 -13.50
N ALA A 25 2.16 12.85 -14.64
CA ALA A 25 2.40 14.29 -14.65
C ALA A 25 1.32 15.14 -13.95
N ASP A 26 0.08 14.65 -13.96
CA ASP A 26 -1.12 15.22 -13.35
C ASP A 26 -1.42 14.66 -11.95
N SER A 27 -0.49 13.91 -11.36
CA SER A 27 -0.61 13.37 -10.01
C SER A 27 -0.82 14.49 -8.97
N PRO A 28 -1.74 14.33 -8.01
CA PRO A 28 -1.93 15.28 -6.92
C PRO A 28 -0.74 15.34 -5.96
N PHE A 29 0.13 14.32 -5.97
CA PHE A 29 1.34 14.29 -5.16
C PHE A 29 2.47 15.11 -5.76
N ARG A 30 2.42 15.42 -7.07
CA ARG A 30 3.47 16.19 -7.74
C ARG A 30 3.30 17.68 -7.49
N ARG A 31 4.40 18.30 -7.05
CA ARG A 31 4.54 19.76 -6.90
C ARG A 31 5.17 20.43 -8.12
N GLY A 32 5.62 19.64 -9.09
CA GLY A 32 6.30 20.09 -10.29
C GLY A 32 6.97 18.92 -11.03
N PRO A 33 7.82 19.20 -12.03
CA PRO A 33 8.61 18.18 -12.71
C PRO A 33 9.57 17.48 -11.73
N LEU A 34 9.68 16.15 -11.83
CA LEU A 34 10.65 15.37 -11.08
C LEU A 34 12.00 15.46 -11.80
N ARG A 35 13.00 16.06 -11.15
CA ARG A 35 14.33 16.34 -11.73
C ARG A 35 15.44 15.58 -11.01
N ASN A 36 15.25 15.25 -9.75
CA ASN A 36 16.22 14.57 -8.92
C ASN A 36 15.55 13.47 -8.06
N VAL A 37 16.38 12.68 -7.37
CA VAL A 37 15.90 11.58 -6.51
C VAL A 37 15.07 12.10 -5.35
N SER A 38 15.43 13.24 -4.76
CA SER A 38 14.69 13.82 -3.63
C SER A 38 13.26 14.21 -4.01
N ASP A 39 13.03 14.70 -5.24
CA ASP A 39 11.67 14.97 -5.74
C ASP A 39 10.83 13.68 -5.75
N VAL A 40 11.44 12.56 -6.13
CA VAL A 40 10.77 11.25 -6.18
C VAL A 40 10.53 10.72 -4.76
N GLU A 41 11.50 10.84 -3.87
CA GLU A 41 11.37 10.43 -2.47
C GLU A 41 10.24 11.20 -1.77
N HIS A 42 10.14 12.51 -2.01
CA HIS A 42 9.08 13.34 -1.43
C HIS A 42 7.70 12.83 -1.84
N ILE A 43 7.43 12.71 -3.15
CA ILE A 43 6.12 12.26 -3.61
C ILE A 43 5.83 10.81 -3.21
N THR A 44 6.87 9.99 -3.08
CA THR A 44 6.73 8.59 -2.66
C THR A 44 6.32 8.53 -1.20
N ALA A 45 6.93 9.33 -0.33
CA ALA A 45 6.54 9.42 1.08
C ALA A 45 5.09 9.88 1.24
N ASP A 46 4.70 10.96 0.55
CA ASP A 46 3.33 11.48 0.56
C ASP A 46 2.33 10.42 0.04
N TRP A 47 2.67 9.68 -1.03
CA TRP A 47 1.81 8.63 -1.58
C TRP A 47 1.71 7.41 -0.67
N VAL A 48 2.81 6.97 -0.05
CA VAL A 48 2.83 5.81 0.86
C VAL A 48 2.01 6.10 2.11
N ASP A 49 2.11 7.30 2.65
CA ASP A 49 1.30 7.73 3.80
C ASP A 49 -0.19 7.67 3.46
N TRP A 50 -0.61 8.34 2.38
CA TRP A 50 -1.99 8.29 1.91
C TRP A 50 -2.46 6.87 1.59
N PHE A 51 -1.63 6.06 0.92
CA PHE A 51 -1.97 4.70 0.54
C PHE A 51 -2.29 3.83 1.75
N ASN A 52 -1.55 3.98 2.84
CA ASN A 52 -1.71 3.14 4.02
C ASN A 52 -2.78 3.68 4.98
N ASN A 53 -2.86 4.99 5.13
CA ASN A 53 -3.66 5.62 6.20
C ASN A 53 -5.02 6.15 5.72
N ASP A 54 -5.16 6.52 4.45
CA ASP A 54 -6.38 7.20 3.95
C ASP A 54 -7.05 6.50 2.77
N ARG A 55 -6.32 5.65 2.04
CA ARG A 55 -6.84 5.02 0.82
C ARG A 55 -7.92 3.99 1.14
N LEU A 56 -9.16 4.34 0.83
CA LEU A 56 -10.27 3.40 0.95
C LEU A 56 -10.22 2.32 -0.14
N MET A 57 -10.12 1.06 0.28
CA MET A 57 -10.08 -0.08 -0.62
C MET A 57 -11.38 -0.88 -0.58
N HIS A 58 -12.08 -0.99 -1.72
CA HIS A 58 -13.29 -1.81 -1.83
C HIS A 58 -13.07 -3.27 -1.41
N ARG A 59 -11.92 -3.86 -1.78
CA ARG A 59 -11.57 -5.23 -1.39
C ARG A 59 -11.47 -5.41 0.13
N LEU A 60 -11.07 -4.37 0.85
CA LEU A 60 -10.91 -4.38 2.31
C LEU A 60 -12.19 -3.97 3.05
N GLY A 61 -13.31 -3.77 2.35
CA GLY A 61 -14.55 -3.29 2.98
C GLY A 61 -14.60 -1.77 3.13
N ARG A 62 -13.89 -1.02 2.28
CA ARG A 62 -13.78 0.44 2.29
C ARG A 62 -13.12 0.99 3.57
N VAL A 63 -12.05 0.33 4.02
CA VAL A 63 -11.15 0.84 5.06
C VAL A 63 -9.73 1.00 4.51
N PRO A 64 -8.88 1.81 5.16
CA PRO A 64 -7.46 1.90 4.87
C PRO A 64 -6.72 0.58 5.11
N PRO A 65 -5.62 0.30 4.38
CA PRO A 65 -4.80 -0.89 4.59
C PRO A 65 -4.33 -1.07 6.03
N VAL A 66 -3.94 0.01 6.73
CA VAL A 66 -3.47 -0.08 8.12
C VAL A 66 -4.55 -0.61 9.07
N GLU A 67 -5.81 -0.22 8.87
CA GLU A 67 -6.93 -0.70 9.68
C GLU A 67 -7.23 -2.17 9.39
N ALA A 68 -7.21 -2.57 8.11
CA ALA A 68 -7.41 -3.95 7.73
C ALA A 68 -6.32 -4.87 8.28
N GLU A 69 -5.07 -4.44 8.23
CA GLU A 69 -3.93 -5.17 8.79
C GLU A 69 -4.05 -5.30 10.32
N ALA A 70 -4.39 -4.22 11.02
CA ALA A 70 -4.62 -4.23 12.46
C ALA A 70 -5.74 -5.22 12.85
N ALA A 71 -6.85 -5.22 12.12
CA ALA A 71 -7.96 -6.15 12.34
C ALA A 71 -7.55 -7.61 12.08
N TYR A 72 -6.79 -7.86 11.01
CA TYR A 72 -6.27 -9.19 10.69
C TYR A 72 -5.39 -9.75 11.81
N TYR A 73 -4.42 -8.96 12.30
CA TYR A 73 -3.54 -9.40 13.40
C TYR A 73 -4.28 -9.58 14.72
N ALA A 74 -5.30 -8.76 15.01
CA ALA A 74 -6.14 -8.95 16.19
C ALA A 74 -6.92 -10.28 16.14
N ALA A 75 -7.46 -10.64 14.97
CA ALA A 75 -8.15 -11.91 14.76
C ALA A 75 -7.20 -13.10 14.84
N GLN A 76 -6.01 -13.01 14.24
CA GLN A 76 -5.01 -14.08 14.28
C GLN A 76 -4.53 -14.37 15.71
N ARG A 77 -4.24 -13.31 16.49
CA ARG A 77 -3.87 -13.43 17.92
C ARG A 77 -4.96 -14.10 18.76
N SER A 78 -6.21 -13.77 18.47
CA SER A 78 -7.36 -14.39 19.15
C SER A 78 -7.45 -15.88 18.82
N ASN A 79 -7.19 -16.28 17.57
CA ASN A 79 -7.23 -17.67 17.13
C ASN A 79 -6.09 -18.51 17.76
N GLU A 80 -4.90 -17.93 17.91
CA GLU A 80 -3.78 -18.56 18.62
C GLU A 80 -4.10 -18.78 20.12
N THR A 81 -4.81 -17.84 20.74
CA THR A 81 -5.20 -17.93 22.15
C THR A 81 -6.29 -19.00 22.39
N VAL A 82 -7.17 -19.24 21.41
CA VAL A 82 -8.21 -20.28 21.47
C VAL A 82 -7.65 -21.68 21.19
N GLY A 83 -6.64 -21.81 20.32
CA GLY A 83 -5.99 -23.09 20.02
C GLY A 83 -5.03 -23.60 21.11
N THR A 84 -4.80 -22.84 22.18
CA THR A 84 -3.90 -23.19 23.30
C THR A 84 -4.68 -23.60 24.57
N GLN A 85 -5.98 -23.88 24.47
CA GLN A 85 -6.81 -24.44 25.55
C GLN A 85 -7.34 -25.83 25.21
#